data_AF-A0AAU4ZGI5-F1
#
_entry.id   AF-A0AAU4ZGI5-F1
#
_cell.length_a   1.000
_cell.length_b   1.000
_cell.length_c   1.000
_cell.angle_alpha   90.00
_cell.angle_beta   90.00
_cell.angle_gamma   90.00
#
_symmetry.space_group_name_H-M   'P 1'
#
loop_
_entity.id
_entity.type
_entity.pdbx_description
1 polymer ?
#
loop_
_entity_poly.entity_id
_entity_poly.type
_entity_poly.pdbx_seq_one_letter_code
_entity_poly.pdbx_strand_id
1 'polypeptide(L)'
;METPQTPQTPQPPPVSAGTEQEPCRARTLAEALEQARARHADRPRFAQVLGHCSFLVDGYQVGDRDHAAVPLREGATVEVLPPFAGG
;
A
#
# COMPACT_ATOMS: atom_id res chain seq x y z
N MET A 1 -7.08 -42.97 22.03
CA MET A 1 -7.71 -42.90 20.68
C MET A 1 -7.81 -41.42 20.37
N GLU A 2 -6.74 -40.86 19.84
CA GLU A 2 -6.56 -39.42 19.65
C GLU A 2 -7.31 -38.99 18.38
N THR A 3 -8.17 -37.99 18.49
CA THR A 3 -8.94 -37.45 17.36
C THR A 3 -8.03 -36.77 16.34
N PRO A 4 -8.24 -36.95 15.02
CA PRO A 4 -7.42 -36.30 14.00
C PRO A 4 -7.61 -34.77 14.03
N GLN A 5 -6.50 -34.06 14.12
CA GLN A 5 -6.41 -32.61 14.13
C GLN A 5 -6.62 -32.06 12.70
N THR A 6 -7.63 -31.22 12.53
CA THR A 6 -7.95 -30.49 11.29
C THR A 6 -6.73 -29.68 10.81
N PRO A 7 -6.41 -29.64 9.50
CA PRO A 7 -5.40 -28.72 9.00
C PRO A 7 -5.89 -27.28 9.22
N GLN A 8 -5.19 -26.55 10.10
CA GLN A 8 -5.42 -25.12 10.29
C GLN A 8 -4.96 -24.38 9.04
N THR A 9 -5.90 -23.88 8.26
CA THR A 9 -5.67 -22.84 7.25
C THR A 9 -4.87 -21.71 7.89
N PRO A 10 -3.79 -21.19 7.27
CA PRO A 10 -3.13 -20.00 7.79
C PRO A 10 -4.14 -18.86 7.78
N GLN A 11 -4.54 -18.43 8.98
CA GLN A 11 -5.30 -17.20 9.19
C GLN A 11 -4.45 -16.04 8.65
N PRO A 12 -4.93 -15.26 7.67
CA PRO A 12 -4.24 -14.04 7.29
C PRO A 12 -4.16 -13.11 8.51
N PRO A 13 -3.08 -12.32 8.67
CA PRO A 13 -2.98 -11.38 9.78
C PRO A 13 -4.14 -10.38 9.76
N PRO A 14 -4.53 -9.82 10.92
CA PRO A 14 -5.58 -8.81 10.97
C PRO A 14 -5.19 -7.63 10.09
N VAL A 15 -6.02 -7.35 9.07
CA VAL A 15 -5.95 -6.10 8.33
C VAL A 15 -6.50 -5.00 9.24
N SER A 16 -5.71 -3.96 9.51
CA SER A 16 -6.22 -2.78 10.22
C SER A 16 -7.37 -2.19 9.42
N ALA A 17 -8.57 -2.29 9.99
CA ALA A 17 -9.79 -1.69 9.47
C ALA A 17 -9.67 -0.17 9.55
N GLY A 18 -9.59 0.52 8.42
CA GLY A 18 -9.62 2.00 8.44
C GLY A 18 -9.37 2.73 7.13
N THR A 19 -8.65 2.14 6.17
CA THR A 19 -8.38 2.80 4.89
C THR A 19 -8.57 1.79 3.78
N GLU A 20 -9.27 2.17 2.71
CA GLU A 20 -9.56 1.34 1.54
C GLU A 20 -8.26 0.76 0.97
N GLN A 21 -7.88 -0.44 1.40
CA GLN A 21 -6.73 -1.18 0.87
C GLN A 21 -7.19 -1.86 -0.42
N GLU A 22 -6.82 -1.28 -1.55
CA GLU A 22 -7.14 -1.87 -2.84
C GLU A 22 -6.01 -2.79 -3.30
N PRO A 23 -6.31 -4.02 -3.75
CA PRO A 23 -5.32 -4.85 -4.40
C PRO A 23 -4.82 -4.16 -5.68
N CYS A 24 -3.52 -3.90 -5.74
CA CYS A 24 -2.86 -3.34 -6.90
C CYS A 24 -1.74 -4.27 -7.34
N ARG A 25 -1.75 -4.65 -8.62
CA ARG A 25 -0.65 -5.40 -9.24
C ARG A 25 0.36 -4.40 -9.77
N ALA A 26 1.37 -4.10 -8.97
CA ALA A 26 2.46 -3.21 -9.33
C ALA A 26 3.78 -3.84 -8.89
N ARG A 27 4.83 -3.70 -9.71
CA ARG A 27 6.17 -4.19 -9.35
C ARG A 27 7.01 -3.14 -8.64
N THR A 28 6.60 -1.87 -8.76
CA THR A 28 7.29 -0.73 -8.16
C THR A 28 6.28 0.26 -7.57
N LEU A 29 6.76 1.12 -6.69
CA LEU A 29 5.92 2.19 -6.13
C LEU A 29 5.43 3.12 -7.23
N ALA A 30 6.25 3.44 -8.23
CA ALA A 30 5.83 4.26 -9.36
C ALA A 30 4.62 3.66 -10.09
N GLU A 31 4.64 2.36 -10.39
CA GLU A 31 3.50 1.69 -11.02
C GLU A 31 2.25 1.73 -10.12
N ALA A 32 2.40 1.49 -8.82
CA ALA A 32 1.27 1.54 -7.89
C ALA A 32 0.64 2.95 -7.86
N LEU A 33 1.47 3.99 -7.85
CA LEU A 33 1.01 5.38 -7.86
C LEU A 33 0.38 5.78 -9.19
N GLU A 34 0.91 5.32 -10.32
CA GLU A 34 0.30 5.53 -11.63
C GLU A 34 -1.08 4.89 -11.71
N GLN A 35 -1.20 3.64 -11.25
CA GLN A 35 -2.48 2.93 -11.19
C GLN A 35 -3.48 3.66 -10.27
N ALA A 36 -3.05 4.11 -9.09
CA ALA A 36 -3.89 4.90 -8.20
C ALA A 36 -4.33 6.22 -8.85
N ARG A 37 -3.43 6.92 -9.56
CA ARG A 37 -3.76 8.15 -10.30
C ARG A 37 -4.75 7.88 -11.43
N ALA A 38 -4.58 6.78 -12.17
CA ALA A 38 -5.47 6.41 -13.27
C ALA A 38 -6.87 6.05 -12.75
N ARG A 39 -6.96 5.32 -11.63
CA ARG A 39 -8.23 4.99 -10.97
C ARG A 39 -8.95 6.21 -10.42
N HIS A 40 -8.20 7.14 -9.84
CA HIS A 40 -8.73 8.40 -9.31
C HIS A 40 -8.57 9.58 -10.28
N ALA A 41 -8.55 9.31 -11.60
CA ALA A 41 -8.38 10.35 -12.62
C ALA A 41 -9.51 11.40 -12.60
N ASP A 42 -10.70 11.03 -12.11
CA ASP A 42 -11.84 11.92 -11.86
C ASP A 42 -11.54 13.00 -10.79
N ARG A 43 -10.53 12.78 -9.94
CA ARG A 43 -10.12 13.70 -8.87
C ARG A 43 -8.72 14.29 -9.13
N PRO A 44 -8.57 15.37 -9.93
CA PRO A 44 -7.27 15.98 -10.22
C PRO A 44 -6.52 16.45 -8.96
N ARG A 45 -7.25 16.87 -7.91
CA ARG A 45 -6.68 17.23 -6.61
C ARG A 45 -5.98 16.05 -5.93
N PHE A 46 -6.44 14.81 -6.16
CA PHE A 46 -5.81 13.61 -5.59
C PHE A 46 -4.39 13.43 -6.12
N ALA A 47 -4.17 13.61 -7.43
CA ALA A 47 -2.84 13.52 -8.04
C ALA A 47 -1.88 14.61 -7.53
N GLN A 48 -2.38 15.82 -7.25
CA GLN A 48 -1.58 16.88 -6.61
C GLN A 48 -1.21 16.54 -5.16
N VAL A 49 -2.19 16.05 -4.38
CA VAL A 49 -1.98 15.69 -2.97
C VAL A 49 -1.00 14.52 -2.87
N LEU A 50 -1.11 13.51 -3.75
CA LEU A 50 -0.14 12.41 -3.84
C LEU A 50 1.30 12.90 -4.01
N GLY A 51 1.53 13.99 -4.74
CA GLY A 51 2.87 14.57 -4.88
C GLY A 51 3.43 15.22 -3.61
N HIS A 52 2.57 15.55 -2.64
CA HIS A 52 2.95 16.14 -1.35
C HIS A 52 2.88 15.14 -0.20
N CYS A 53 2.31 13.95 -0.43
CA CYS A 53 2.24 12.89 0.55
C CYS A 53 3.60 12.19 0.70
N SER A 54 3.85 11.70 1.91
CA SER A 54 4.92 10.74 2.18
C SER A 54 4.43 9.33 1.92
N PHE A 55 5.30 8.50 1.36
CA PHE A 55 4.99 7.10 1.06
C PHE A 55 5.82 6.18 1.97
N LEU A 56 5.14 5.23 2.59
CA LEU A 56 5.76 4.15 3.34
C LEU A 56 5.46 2.83 2.63
N VAL A 57 6.47 1.98 2.50
CA VAL A 57 6.33 0.64 1.95
C VAL A 57 6.70 -0.35 3.04
N ASP A 58 5.76 -1.20 3.44
CA ASP A 58 5.96 -2.16 4.55
C ASP A 58 6.34 -1.46 5.87
N GLY A 59 5.85 -0.23 6.09
CA GLY A 59 6.22 0.63 7.22
C GLY A 59 7.56 1.38 7.07
N TYR A 60 8.29 1.19 5.97
CA TYR A 60 9.53 1.91 5.70
C TYR A 60 9.28 3.14 4.83
N GLN A 61 9.66 4.31 5.34
CA GLN A 61 9.55 5.54 4.58
C GLN A 61 10.49 5.51 3.37
N VAL A 62 9.89 5.67 2.19
CA VAL A 62 10.61 5.66 0.90
C VAL A 62 11.45 6.93 0.73
N GLY A 63 10.94 8.05 1.26
CA GLY A 63 11.58 9.36 1.15
C GLY A 63 11.49 9.91 -0.28
N ASP A 64 12.44 10.78 -0.63
CA ASP A 64 12.57 11.39 -1.98
C ASP A 64 13.23 10.44 -3.01
N ARG A 65 13.38 9.15 -2.69
CA ARG A 65 13.94 8.18 -3.65
C ARG A 65 13.00 8.04 -4.83
N ASP A 66 13.59 7.85 -6.00
CA ASP A 66 12.83 7.57 -7.21
C ASP A 66 11.89 6.37 -7.00
N HIS A 67 10.58 6.60 -7.18
CA HIS A 67 9.57 5.59 -6.91
C HIS A 67 9.65 4.40 -7.88
N ALA A 68 10.27 4.56 -9.05
CA ALA A 68 10.48 3.44 -9.97
C ALA A 68 11.65 2.55 -9.51
N ALA A 69 12.57 3.10 -8.71
CA ALA A 69 13.64 2.34 -8.05
C ALA A 69 13.19 1.62 -6.76
N VAL A 70 11.93 1.78 -6.34
CA VAL A 70 11.39 1.18 -5.12
C VAL A 70 10.58 -0.06 -5.50
N PRO A 71 11.16 -1.27 -5.39
CA PRO A 71 10.45 -2.50 -5.71
C PRO A 71 9.38 -2.79 -4.67
N LEU A 72 8.19 -3.18 -5.15
CA LEU A 72 7.12 -3.71 -4.31
C LEU A 72 7.17 -5.23 -4.38
N ARG A 73 7.37 -5.87 -3.23
CA ARG A 73 7.26 -7.33 -3.11
C ARG A 73 5.79 -7.75 -3.12
N GLU A 74 5.55 -9.01 -3.44
CA GLU A 74 4.21 -9.58 -3.32
C GLU A 74 3.72 -9.47 -1.86
N GLY A 75 2.54 -8.87 -1.67
CA GLY A 75 2.00 -8.57 -0.36
C GLY A 75 2.62 -7.36 0.35
N ALA A 76 3.40 -6.52 -0.35
CA ALA A 76 3.84 -5.24 0.21
C ALA A 76 2.65 -4.29 0.41
N THR A 77 2.64 -3.59 1.53
CA THR A 77 1.65 -2.55 1.82
C THR A 77 2.25 -1.19 1.52
N VAL A 78 1.57 -0.38 0.71
CA VAL A 78 1.94 1.02 0.46
C VAL A 78 1.01 1.91 1.25
N GLU A 79 1.56 2.65 2.21
CA GLU A 79 0.84 3.63 3.00
C GLU A 79 1.14 5.03 2.46
N VAL A 80 0.08 5.81 2.29
CA VAL A 80 0.16 7.19 1.80
C VAL A 80 -0.19 8.10 2.96
N LEU A 81 0.81 8.81 3.49
CA LEU A 81 0.66 9.73 4.62
C LEU A 81 0.68 11.18 4.11
N PRO A 82 -0.44 11.91 4.21
CA PRO A 82 -0.44 13.33 3.91
C PRO A 82 0.41 14.11 4.91
N PRO A 83 0.96 15.28 4.51
CA PRO A 83 1.81 16.09 5.40
C PRO A 83 1.10 16.59 6.67
N PHE A 84 -0.24 16.57 6.69
CA PHE A 84 -1.06 16.89 7.86
C PHE A 84 -1.26 15.73 8.84
N ALA A 85 -0.73 14.53 8.55
CA ALA A 85 -0.86 13.36 9.41
C ALA A 85 0.20 13.27 10.55
N GLY A 86 1.19 14.17 10.57
CA GLY A 86 2.19 14.28 11.64
C GLY A 86 1.83 15.40 12.61
N GLY A 87 0.98 15.09 13.60
CA GLY A 87 0.72 15.95 14.76
C GLY A 87 1.68 15.65 15.90
#